data_AF-A0A957TW78-F1
#
_entry.id   AF-A0A957TW78-F1
#
_cell.length_a   1.000
_cell.length_b   1.000
_cell.length_c   1.000
_cell.angle_alpha   90.00
_cell.angle_beta   90.00
_cell.angle_gamma   90.00
#
_symmetry.space_group_name_H-M   'P 1'
#
loop_
_entity.id
_entity.type
_entity.pdbx_description
1 polymer ?
#
loop_
_entity_poly.entity_id
_entity_poly.type
_entity_poly.pdbx_seq_one_letter_code
_entity_poly.pdbx_strand_id
1 'polypeptide(L)'
;GPAAPPINLTTVTFVAPSTPPGTPAASQLFDLDYQDNESSSGEARGFIFRGERLYEQGKPAKGATQIQLTDAQLGDRLCVYDVNDYAEGTETPRHQFGCEPITAGDSLLALTKNVAWMPIVELRQTGAQQVTVQLTQTLPVGTPIIAKLYPEHGNAVAQELLIDANGVYSRTFDLPEAVPPLYMQLWVDEAPTAPTTRREVVADRGTGGGGAFGPARYYGGVLVLSSDGKATYESDGALELAAGQSIAWQSMPGTPALPAGKKILGQSYRLDAYPASLVLGGPISIAFENKETLLRAAGANLAAAASPTLYYWDGNSWRALATTLTTPINVPDFVQSASAVSQGTGIYAVMIEDSTTNLYLPMIHR
;
A
#
# COMPACT_ATOMS: atom_id res chain seq x y z
N GLY A 1 -10.33 -22.63 48.82
CA GLY A 1 -9.55 -22.27 47.62
C GLY A 1 -8.95 -20.90 47.85
N PRO A 2 -7.83 -20.52 47.20
CA PRO A 2 -7.24 -19.21 47.41
C PRO A 2 -8.26 -18.13 47.03
N ALA A 3 -8.51 -17.22 47.95
CA ALA A 3 -9.42 -16.10 47.79
C ALA A 3 -8.68 -15.00 47.02
N ALA A 4 -9.21 -14.68 45.84
CA ALA A 4 -8.79 -13.62 44.91
C ALA A 4 -7.43 -13.82 44.18
N PRO A 5 -7.36 -13.47 42.88
CA PRO A 5 -6.10 -13.42 42.15
C PRO A 5 -5.15 -12.35 42.73
N PRO A 6 -3.82 -12.54 42.65
CA PRO A 6 -2.81 -11.71 43.33
C PRO A 6 -2.59 -10.30 42.74
N ILE A 7 -3.47 -9.85 41.83
CA ILE A 7 -3.35 -8.56 41.13
C ILE A 7 -4.75 -7.95 40.95
N ASN A 8 -4.83 -6.62 41.11
CA ASN A 8 -6.04 -5.86 40.79
C ASN A 8 -6.39 -6.11 39.32
N LEU A 9 -7.55 -6.72 39.07
CA LEU A 9 -8.07 -6.88 37.72
C LEU A 9 -8.44 -5.50 37.18
N THR A 10 -7.85 -5.10 36.07
CA THR A 10 -8.25 -3.91 35.34
C THR A 10 -9.67 -4.13 34.82
N THR A 11 -10.63 -3.34 35.32
CA THR A 11 -12.01 -3.40 34.82
C THR A 11 -12.04 -2.84 33.40
N VAL A 12 -12.14 -3.73 32.40
CA VAL A 12 -12.43 -3.32 31.02
C VAL A 12 -13.88 -2.88 30.97
N THR A 13 -14.10 -1.59 30.73
CA THR A 13 -15.45 -1.04 30.60
C THR A 13 -15.77 -0.94 29.11
N PHE A 14 -16.67 -1.79 28.63
CA PHE A 14 -17.18 -1.68 27.26
C PHE A 14 -18.17 -0.51 27.20
N VAL A 15 -17.79 0.56 26.51
CA VAL A 15 -18.67 1.69 26.26
C VAL A 15 -19.45 1.39 24.98
N ALA A 16 -20.78 1.31 25.09
CA ALA A 16 -21.61 1.19 23.90
C ALA A 16 -21.43 2.44 23.02
N PRO A 17 -21.32 2.29 21.69
CA PRO A 17 -21.25 3.44 20.79
C PRO A 17 -22.45 4.35 21.02
N SER A 18 -22.20 5.66 21.16
CA SER A 18 -23.26 6.67 21.35
C SER A 18 -24.14 6.84 20.11
N THR A 19 -23.66 6.37 18.95
CA THR A 19 -24.36 6.46 17.67
C THR A 19 -24.72 5.05 17.22
N PRO A 20 -26.02 4.75 17.01
CA PRO A 20 -26.42 3.47 16.42
C PRO A 20 -25.77 3.27 15.04
N PRO A 21 -25.49 2.01 14.64
CA PRO A 21 -25.08 1.74 13.26
C PRO A 21 -26.19 2.16 12.29
N GLY A 22 -25.80 2.60 11.10
CA GLY A 22 -26.75 2.88 10.02
C GLY A 22 -27.38 1.60 9.47
N THR A 23 -28.25 1.77 8.48
CA THR A 23 -28.87 0.63 7.78
C THR A 23 -27.81 -0.14 7.00
N PRO A 24 -27.59 -1.45 7.26
CA PRO A 24 -26.64 -2.24 6.50
C PRO A 24 -26.99 -2.28 5.01
N ALA A 25 -25.97 -2.36 4.16
CA ALA A 25 -26.15 -2.65 2.75
C ALA A 25 -26.79 -4.02 2.56
N ALA A 26 -27.66 -4.15 1.55
CA ALA A 26 -28.40 -5.39 1.30
C ALA A 26 -27.48 -6.57 0.95
N SER A 27 -26.38 -6.30 0.25
CA SER A 27 -25.26 -7.22 0.06
C SER A 27 -24.02 -6.69 0.76
N GLN A 28 -23.20 -7.60 1.28
CA GLN A 28 -21.82 -7.31 1.69
C GLN A 28 -20.82 -7.87 0.67
N LEU A 29 -21.29 -8.48 -0.41
CA LEU A 29 -20.48 -8.97 -1.51
C LEU A 29 -20.82 -8.13 -2.75
N PHE A 30 -19.82 -7.44 -3.29
CA PHE A 30 -19.97 -6.61 -4.48
C PHE A 30 -19.21 -7.23 -5.64
N ASP A 31 -19.88 -7.34 -6.79
CA ASP A 31 -19.24 -7.59 -8.07
C ASP A 31 -18.44 -6.36 -8.49
N LEU A 32 -17.25 -6.59 -9.05
CA LEU A 32 -16.36 -5.57 -9.57
C LEU A 32 -16.41 -5.65 -11.10
N ASP A 33 -17.05 -4.66 -11.74
CA ASP A 33 -17.17 -4.58 -13.20
C ASP A 33 -15.86 -4.08 -13.81
N TYR A 34 -14.88 -4.97 -13.89
CA TYR A 34 -13.61 -4.71 -14.56
C TYR A 34 -13.80 -4.60 -16.07
N GLN A 35 -13.14 -3.62 -16.69
CA GLN A 35 -13.10 -3.47 -18.15
C GLN A 35 -12.10 -4.45 -18.78
N ASP A 36 -12.21 -4.64 -20.10
CA ASP A 36 -11.32 -5.47 -20.92
C ASP A 36 -11.22 -6.96 -20.50
N ASN A 37 -12.25 -7.50 -19.84
CA ASN A 37 -12.24 -8.85 -19.23
C ASN A 37 -11.07 -9.05 -18.25
N GLU A 38 -10.61 -7.96 -17.63
CA GLU A 38 -9.63 -8.02 -16.56
C GLU A 38 -10.28 -8.48 -15.25
N SER A 39 -9.42 -8.76 -14.28
CA SER A 39 -9.79 -9.08 -12.91
C SER A 39 -8.75 -8.50 -11.97
N SER A 40 -9.07 -8.48 -10.68
CA SER A 40 -8.23 -7.83 -9.67
C SER A 40 -6.77 -8.29 -9.69
N SER A 41 -5.85 -7.32 -9.63
CA SER A 41 -4.46 -7.64 -9.29
C SER A 41 -4.32 -8.04 -7.82
N GLY A 42 -3.13 -8.53 -7.45
CA GLY A 42 -2.77 -8.75 -6.05
C GLY A 42 -2.63 -7.46 -5.22
N GLU A 43 -2.73 -6.29 -5.84
CA GLU A 43 -2.57 -4.98 -5.20
C GLU A 43 -3.85 -4.13 -5.19
N ALA A 44 -4.95 -4.66 -5.75
CA ALA A 44 -6.26 -4.04 -5.63
C ALA A 44 -6.66 -3.86 -4.16
N ARG A 45 -7.28 -2.73 -3.82
CA ARG A 45 -7.74 -2.44 -2.45
C ARG A 45 -9.11 -1.79 -2.43
N GLY A 46 -9.95 -2.23 -1.49
CA GLY A 46 -11.28 -1.68 -1.24
C GLY A 46 -11.32 -0.77 -0.02
N PHE A 47 -12.11 0.30 -0.10
CA PHE A 47 -12.27 1.31 0.92
C PHE A 47 -13.73 1.73 1.06
N ILE A 48 -14.18 1.99 2.28
CA ILE A 48 -15.46 2.63 2.58
C ILE A 48 -15.19 4.00 3.17
N PHE A 49 -15.78 5.03 2.55
CA PHE A 49 -15.83 6.38 3.11
C PHE A 49 -17.19 6.61 3.76
N ARG A 50 -17.18 6.97 5.05
CA ARG A 50 -18.37 7.24 5.87
C ARG A 50 -18.18 8.54 6.63
N GLY A 51 -18.72 9.63 6.08
CA GLY A 51 -18.52 10.98 6.63
C GLY A 51 -17.03 11.34 6.65
N GLU A 52 -16.50 11.62 7.84
CA GLU A 52 -15.09 12.00 8.05
C GLU A 52 -14.18 10.80 8.38
N ARG A 53 -14.59 9.57 8.03
CA ARG A 53 -13.83 8.34 8.27
C ARG A 53 -13.65 7.51 7.01
N LEU A 54 -12.55 6.76 6.99
CA LEU A 54 -12.19 5.80 5.97
C LEU A 54 -11.94 4.44 6.63
N TYR A 55 -12.51 3.39 6.06
CA TYR A 55 -12.33 2.01 6.49
C TYR A 55 -11.78 1.18 5.34
N GLU A 56 -10.57 0.64 5.50
CA GLU A 56 -10.02 -0.33 4.55
C GLU A 56 -10.79 -1.65 4.67
N GLN A 57 -11.22 -2.18 3.52
CA GLN A 57 -11.95 -3.45 3.40
C GLN A 57 -11.03 -4.62 3.04
N GLY A 58 -9.74 -4.33 2.87
CA GLY A 58 -8.72 -5.28 2.44
C GLY A 58 -8.62 -5.37 0.92
N LYS A 59 -8.00 -6.47 0.46
CA LYS A 59 -7.74 -6.73 -0.95
C LYS A 59 -8.73 -7.79 -1.47
N PRO A 60 -9.39 -7.59 -2.62
CA PRO A 60 -10.03 -8.71 -3.30
C PRO A 60 -8.97 -9.77 -3.64
N ALA A 61 -9.37 -11.03 -3.66
CA ALA A 61 -8.45 -12.11 -3.99
C ALA A 61 -7.93 -11.91 -5.42
N LYS A 62 -6.61 -12.05 -5.64
CA LYS A 62 -6.00 -11.91 -6.96
C LYS A 62 -6.73 -12.77 -8.00
N GLY A 63 -7.11 -12.15 -9.12
CA GLY A 63 -7.86 -12.79 -10.19
C GLY A 63 -9.38 -12.84 -9.98
N ALA A 64 -9.90 -12.34 -8.86
CA ALA A 64 -11.32 -12.27 -8.58
C ALA A 64 -11.98 -11.02 -9.21
N THR A 65 -13.29 -11.10 -9.38
CA THR A 65 -14.17 -10.00 -9.81
C THR A 65 -15.16 -9.64 -8.71
N GLN A 66 -14.83 -9.93 -7.46
CA GLN A 66 -15.70 -9.70 -6.31
C GLN A 66 -14.89 -9.22 -5.10
N ILE A 67 -15.50 -8.38 -4.27
CA ILE A 67 -14.97 -7.98 -2.98
C ILE A 67 -16.01 -8.20 -1.88
N GLN A 68 -15.56 -8.82 -0.79
CA GLN A 68 -16.34 -8.95 0.44
C GLN A 68 -16.07 -7.74 1.33
N LEU A 69 -17.13 -7.02 1.68
CA LEU A 69 -17.14 -5.89 2.58
C LEU A 69 -17.47 -6.33 4.01
N THR A 70 -17.07 -5.49 4.95
CA THR A 70 -17.36 -5.60 6.37
C THR A 70 -18.05 -4.33 6.86
N ASP A 71 -19.23 -4.48 7.46
CA ASP A 71 -20.05 -3.38 7.99
C ASP A 71 -20.38 -2.31 6.94
N ALA A 72 -20.57 -2.67 5.66
CA ALA A 72 -21.01 -1.70 4.66
C ALA A 72 -22.47 -1.28 4.91
N GLN A 73 -22.75 0.03 4.84
CA GLN A 73 -24.05 0.63 5.13
C GLN A 73 -24.57 1.43 3.93
N LEU A 74 -25.88 1.63 3.85
CA LEU A 74 -26.47 2.48 2.84
C LEU A 74 -25.97 3.92 2.99
N GLY A 75 -25.56 4.53 1.87
CA GLY A 75 -25.00 5.88 1.83
C GLY A 75 -23.49 5.97 2.06
N ASP A 76 -22.84 4.88 2.47
CA ASP A 76 -21.38 4.77 2.41
C ASP A 76 -20.90 4.93 0.97
N ARG A 77 -19.74 5.53 0.76
CA ARG A 77 -19.10 5.53 -0.56
C ARG A 77 -18.08 4.40 -0.62
N LEU A 78 -18.43 3.35 -1.35
CA LEU A 78 -17.53 2.24 -1.67
C LEU A 78 -16.57 2.68 -2.78
N CYS A 79 -15.29 2.41 -2.59
CA CYS A 79 -14.26 2.65 -3.58
C CYS A 79 -13.34 1.44 -3.71
N VAL A 80 -12.96 1.10 -4.94
CA VAL A 80 -11.91 0.12 -5.22
C VAL A 80 -10.90 0.77 -6.17
N TYR A 81 -9.62 0.65 -5.81
CA TYR A 81 -8.51 1.11 -6.63
C TYR A 81 -7.58 -0.07 -6.91
N ASP A 82 -7.31 -0.31 -8.18
CA ASP A 82 -6.41 -1.34 -8.69
C ASP A 82 -5.40 -0.66 -9.61
N VAL A 83 -4.41 -0.03 -8.97
CA VAL A 83 -3.27 0.61 -9.61
C VAL A 83 -2.06 -0.27 -9.34
N ASN A 84 -1.61 -0.96 -10.37
CA ASN A 84 -0.43 -1.80 -10.37
C ASN A 84 0.31 -1.59 -11.70
N ASP A 85 1.31 -0.73 -11.66
CA ASP A 85 2.13 -0.35 -12.82
C ASP A 85 2.90 -1.52 -13.44
N TYR A 86 3.12 -2.59 -12.66
CA TYR A 86 3.98 -3.68 -13.04
C TYR A 86 3.36 -5.02 -12.63
N ALA A 87 2.67 -5.63 -13.58
CA ALA A 87 2.04 -6.92 -13.35
C ALA A 87 3.05 -8.05 -13.18
N GLU A 88 2.66 -9.03 -12.36
CA GLU A 88 3.50 -10.18 -12.05
C GLU A 88 3.29 -11.31 -13.07
N GLY A 89 4.38 -11.86 -13.58
CA GLY A 89 4.34 -13.01 -14.49
C GLY A 89 3.80 -12.66 -15.87
N THR A 90 2.67 -13.25 -16.26
CA THR A 90 2.03 -13.07 -17.58
C THR A 90 0.84 -12.12 -17.55
N GLU A 91 0.61 -11.46 -16.41
CA GLU A 91 -0.49 -10.51 -16.24
C GLU A 91 -0.18 -9.16 -16.91
N THR A 92 -1.21 -8.37 -17.18
CA THR A 92 -1.07 -6.99 -17.67
C THR A 92 -1.15 -6.00 -16.50
N PRO A 93 -0.43 -4.88 -16.53
CA PRO A 93 -0.59 -3.81 -15.54
C PRO A 93 -2.07 -3.44 -15.32
N ARG A 94 -2.42 -3.05 -14.10
CA ARG A 94 -3.79 -2.63 -13.75
C ARG A 94 -3.82 -1.15 -13.48
N HIS A 95 -4.82 -0.49 -14.04
CA HIS A 95 -5.08 0.94 -13.84
C HIS A 95 -6.58 1.19 -13.84
N GLN A 96 -7.29 0.46 -12.96
CA GLN A 96 -8.74 0.55 -12.85
C GLN A 96 -9.16 1.07 -11.48
N PHE A 97 -10.17 1.92 -11.46
CA PHE A 97 -10.70 2.51 -10.24
C PHE A 97 -12.20 2.78 -10.35
N GLY A 98 -12.90 2.71 -9.22
CA GLY A 98 -14.32 3.01 -9.17
C GLY A 98 -14.74 3.42 -7.77
N CYS A 99 -15.72 4.33 -7.69
CA CYS A 99 -16.24 4.83 -6.43
C CYS A 99 -17.70 5.23 -6.57
N GLU A 100 -18.58 4.70 -5.73
CA GLU A 100 -19.99 5.12 -5.72
C GLU A 100 -20.61 5.05 -4.32
N PRO A 101 -21.66 5.85 -4.05
CA PRO A 101 -22.49 5.66 -2.87
C PRO A 101 -23.29 4.35 -2.97
N ILE A 102 -23.22 3.52 -1.93
CA ILE A 102 -24.00 2.29 -1.84
C ILE A 102 -25.48 2.64 -1.69
N THR A 103 -26.29 2.16 -2.63
CA THR A 103 -27.74 2.35 -2.63
C THR A 103 -28.49 1.05 -2.31
N ALA A 104 -29.81 1.15 -2.08
CA ALA A 104 -30.61 -0.02 -1.74
C ALA A 104 -30.73 -0.97 -2.95
N GLY A 105 -30.36 -2.25 -2.75
CA GLY A 105 -30.35 -3.27 -3.81
C GLY A 105 -29.07 -3.29 -4.65
N ASP A 106 -28.10 -2.46 -4.30
CA ASP A 106 -26.80 -2.42 -4.95
C ASP A 106 -25.93 -3.63 -4.62
N SER A 107 -25.17 -4.09 -5.61
CA SER A 107 -24.25 -5.22 -5.52
C SER A 107 -23.15 -5.19 -6.60
N LEU A 108 -22.99 -4.07 -7.32
CA LEU A 108 -22.08 -3.99 -8.46
C LEU A 108 -21.36 -2.65 -8.44
N LEU A 109 -20.03 -2.68 -8.31
CA LEU A 109 -19.20 -1.50 -8.45
C LEU A 109 -18.60 -1.41 -9.86
N ALA A 110 -18.96 -0.36 -10.59
CA ALA A 110 -18.36 -0.06 -11.89
C ALA A 110 -16.92 0.43 -11.74
N LEU A 111 -15.97 -0.19 -12.46
CA LEU A 111 -14.60 0.28 -12.55
C LEU A 111 -14.30 0.90 -13.92
N THR A 112 -13.46 1.93 -13.92
CA THR A 112 -12.98 2.59 -15.13
C THR A 112 -11.49 2.39 -15.29
N LYS A 113 -11.09 1.94 -16.47
CA LYS A 113 -9.69 1.81 -16.84
C LYS A 113 -9.13 3.12 -17.37
N ASN A 114 -7.98 3.52 -16.85
CA ASN A 114 -7.20 4.63 -17.38
C ASN A 114 -5.71 4.37 -17.18
N VAL A 115 -5.06 3.81 -18.20
CA VAL A 115 -3.63 3.47 -18.19
C VAL A 115 -2.69 4.68 -18.05
N ALA A 116 -3.21 5.90 -18.20
CA ALA A 116 -2.43 7.12 -17.94
C ALA A 116 -2.45 7.52 -16.46
N TRP A 117 -3.30 6.92 -15.63
CA TRP A 117 -3.37 7.17 -14.19
C TRP A 117 -2.40 6.24 -13.44
N MET A 118 -1.18 6.73 -13.20
CA MET A 118 -0.08 6.00 -12.57
C MET A 118 0.56 6.87 -11.47
N PRO A 119 -0.22 7.28 -10.45
CA PRO A 119 0.23 8.29 -9.51
C PRO A 119 1.33 7.76 -8.59
N ILE A 120 2.51 8.39 -8.62
CA ILE A 120 3.54 8.16 -7.61
C ILE A 120 3.26 9.10 -6.45
N VAL A 121 2.76 8.55 -5.36
CA VAL A 121 2.35 9.29 -4.16
C VAL A 121 3.36 9.09 -3.06
N GLU A 122 3.82 10.17 -2.44
CA GLU A 122 4.72 10.13 -1.29
C GLU A 122 4.14 10.90 -0.11
N LEU A 123 3.99 10.20 1.02
CA LEU A 123 3.64 10.79 2.30
C LEU A 123 4.92 10.92 3.14
N ARG A 124 5.25 12.14 3.54
CA ARG A 124 6.48 12.44 4.29
C ARG A 124 6.15 13.22 5.54
N GLN A 125 6.54 12.71 6.71
CA GLN A 125 6.48 13.54 7.92
C GLN A 125 7.61 14.58 7.88
N THR A 126 7.25 15.87 7.86
CA THR A 126 8.21 17.00 7.78
C THR A 126 8.34 17.77 9.08
N GLY A 127 7.44 17.53 10.03
CA GLY A 127 7.43 18.09 11.38
C GLY A 127 6.72 17.16 12.35
N ALA A 128 6.77 17.45 13.66
CA ALA A 128 6.10 16.62 14.68
C ALA A 128 4.59 16.45 14.45
N GLN A 129 3.96 17.43 13.78
CA GLN A 129 2.53 17.47 13.45
C GLN A 129 2.30 17.80 11.97
N GLN A 130 3.29 17.57 11.10
CA GLN A 130 3.23 17.98 9.70
C GLN A 130 3.49 16.82 8.76
N VAL A 131 2.60 16.64 7.78
CA VAL A 131 2.75 15.69 6.69
C VAL A 131 2.75 16.44 5.38
N THR A 132 3.80 16.27 4.60
CA THR A 132 3.87 16.72 3.21
C THR A 132 3.43 15.59 2.30
N VAL A 133 2.42 15.87 1.49
CA VAL A 133 1.98 15.04 0.37
C VAL A 133 2.69 15.52 -0.88
N GLN A 134 3.32 14.61 -1.60
CA GLN A 134 3.90 14.86 -2.92
C GLN A 134 3.33 13.85 -3.92
N LEU A 135 2.95 14.33 -5.08
CA LEU A 135 2.45 13.53 -6.19
C LEU A 135 3.27 13.83 -7.45
N THR A 136 3.75 12.78 -8.09
CA THR A 136 4.30 12.83 -9.44
C THR A 136 3.34 12.10 -10.39
N GLN A 137 2.75 12.84 -11.31
CA GLN A 137 1.79 12.33 -12.30
C GLN A 137 1.71 13.31 -13.47
N THR A 138 1.79 12.80 -14.70
CA THR A 138 1.61 13.63 -15.90
C THR A 138 0.14 14.02 -16.04
N LEU A 139 -0.15 15.33 -16.00
CA LEU A 139 -1.48 15.89 -16.14
C LEU A 139 -1.46 17.13 -17.03
N PRO A 140 -2.60 17.48 -17.67
CA PRO A 140 -2.75 18.79 -18.30
C PRO A 140 -2.45 19.93 -17.31
N VAL A 141 -1.81 20.99 -17.80
CA VAL A 141 -1.49 22.17 -16.98
C VAL A 141 -2.76 22.75 -16.36
N GLY A 142 -2.69 23.09 -15.07
CA GLY A 142 -3.81 23.67 -14.33
C GLY A 142 -4.88 22.66 -13.88
N THR A 143 -4.63 21.35 -14.04
CA THR A 143 -5.52 20.31 -13.51
C THR A 143 -5.58 20.40 -11.97
N PRO A 144 -6.75 20.60 -11.35
CA PRO A 144 -6.85 20.65 -9.89
C PRO A 144 -6.74 19.24 -9.31
N ILE A 145 -5.89 19.09 -8.29
CA ILE A 145 -5.72 17.83 -7.56
C ILE A 145 -5.99 18.10 -6.10
N ILE A 146 -6.88 17.31 -5.51
CA ILE A 146 -7.30 17.47 -4.13
C ILE A 146 -6.78 16.28 -3.33
N ALA A 147 -6.29 16.57 -2.13
CA ALA A 147 -5.90 15.56 -1.17
C ALA A 147 -6.66 15.76 0.15
N LYS A 148 -7.02 14.66 0.80
CA LYS A 148 -7.65 14.65 2.12
C LYS A 148 -7.02 13.57 2.99
N LEU A 149 -6.63 13.91 4.22
CA LEU A 149 -6.02 12.98 5.17
C LEU A 149 -7.08 12.43 6.12
N TYR A 150 -7.03 11.12 6.36
CA TYR A 150 -7.86 10.37 7.30
C TYR A 150 -6.94 9.74 8.34
N PRO A 151 -6.65 10.44 9.45
CA PRO A 151 -5.96 9.84 10.59
C PRO A 151 -6.69 8.59 11.08
N GLU A 152 -5.95 7.59 11.57
CA GLU A 152 -6.52 6.38 12.17
C GLU A 152 -7.46 6.69 13.35
N HIS A 153 -7.18 7.80 14.05
CA HIS A 153 -7.99 8.30 15.16
C HIS A 153 -8.40 9.75 14.91
N GLY A 154 -9.66 10.05 15.22
CA GLY A 154 -10.23 11.39 15.06
C GLY A 154 -11.01 11.55 13.76
N ASN A 155 -11.14 12.80 13.33
CA ASN A 155 -11.82 13.18 12.09
C ASN A 155 -10.78 13.40 10.99
N ALA A 156 -11.20 13.20 9.74
CA ALA A 156 -10.39 13.60 8.61
C ALA A 156 -10.06 15.10 8.64
N VAL A 157 -8.89 15.42 8.11
CA VAL A 157 -8.41 16.79 7.96
C VAL A 157 -9.16 17.46 6.81
N ALA A 158 -9.25 18.80 6.84
CA ALA A 158 -9.79 19.56 5.72
C ALA A 158 -9.07 19.18 4.40
N GLN A 159 -9.83 19.09 3.32
CA GLN A 159 -9.26 18.83 2.00
C GLN A 159 -8.45 20.04 1.52
N GLU A 160 -7.37 19.77 0.79
CA GLU A 160 -6.46 20.79 0.29
C GLU A 160 -6.14 20.57 -1.19
N LEU A 161 -5.92 21.66 -1.92
CA LEU A 161 -5.43 21.61 -3.30
C LEU A 161 -3.91 21.40 -3.29
N LEU A 162 -3.43 20.42 -4.07
CA LEU A 162 -2.01 20.28 -4.34
C LEU A 162 -1.55 21.32 -5.36
N ILE A 163 -0.39 21.91 -5.10
CA ILE A 163 0.19 22.96 -5.93
C ILE A 163 1.25 22.35 -6.84
N ASP A 164 1.13 22.56 -8.15
CA ASP A 164 2.12 22.15 -9.14
C ASP A 164 3.39 23.02 -9.05
N ALA A 165 4.53 22.37 -8.95
CA ALA A 165 5.85 22.96 -9.14
C ALA A 165 6.66 22.09 -10.10
N ASN A 166 6.61 22.44 -11.39
CA ASN A 166 7.35 21.76 -12.48
C ASN A 166 7.00 20.27 -12.65
N GLY A 167 5.72 19.90 -12.57
CA GLY A 167 5.24 18.53 -12.75
C GLY A 167 5.22 17.70 -11.47
N VAL A 168 5.49 18.33 -10.33
CA VAL A 168 5.37 17.73 -8.99
C VAL A 168 4.34 18.53 -8.21
N TYR A 169 3.26 17.87 -7.85
CA TYR A 169 2.17 18.47 -7.07
C TYR A 169 2.44 18.23 -5.59
N SER A 170 2.34 19.27 -4.76
CA SER A 170 2.60 19.11 -3.32
C SER A 170 1.77 20.01 -2.42
N ARG A 171 1.60 19.56 -1.18
CA ARG A 171 0.99 20.33 -0.08
C ARG A 171 1.48 19.79 1.26
N THR A 172 1.67 20.68 2.23
CA THR A 172 1.87 20.30 3.63
C THR A 172 0.57 20.48 4.40
N PHE A 173 0.19 19.46 5.15
CA PHE A 173 -0.93 19.45 6.06
C PHE A 173 -0.43 19.60 7.49
N ASP A 174 -1.05 20.51 8.24
CA ASP A 174 -0.89 20.61 9.68
C ASP A 174 -1.95 19.74 10.37
N LEU A 175 -1.50 18.87 11.27
CA LEU A 175 -2.34 18.00 12.08
C LEU A 175 -2.53 18.61 13.48
N PRO A 176 -3.68 18.39 14.12
CA PRO A 176 -3.92 18.90 15.48
C PRO A 176 -3.05 18.22 16.54
N GLU A 177 -2.55 17.02 16.24
CA GLU A 177 -1.75 16.17 17.12
C GLU A 177 -0.52 15.62 16.39
N ALA A 178 0.32 14.87 17.12
CA ALA A 178 1.46 14.19 16.52
C ALA A 178 1.02 13.27 15.37
N VAL A 179 1.82 13.18 14.32
CA VAL A 179 1.45 12.44 13.09
C VAL A 179 1.14 10.97 13.40
N PRO A 180 -0.12 10.53 13.31
CA PRO A 180 -0.49 9.13 13.54
C PRO A 180 -0.34 8.31 12.24
N PRO A 181 -0.59 6.99 12.28
CA PRO A 181 -1.01 6.28 11.08
C PRO A 181 -2.18 6.99 10.42
N LEU A 182 -2.17 7.05 9.10
CA LEU A 182 -3.21 7.72 8.34
C LEU A 182 -3.36 7.16 6.94
N TYR A 183 -4.53 7.37 6.36
CA TYR A 183 -4.77 7.23 4.94
C TYR A 183 -4.83 8.62 4.30
N MET A 184 -4.49 8.69 3.04
CA MET A 184 -4.61 9.88 2.21
C MET A 184 -5.37 9.52 0.96
N GLN A 185 -6.50 10.20 0.75
CA GLN A 185 -7.28 10.12 -0.47
C GLN A 185 -6.84 11.24 -1.39
N LEU A 186 -6.52 10.90 -2.63
CA LEU A 186 -6.12 11.84 -3.68
C LEU A 186 -7.04 11.68 -4.88
N TRP A 187 -7.54 12.77 -5.43
CA TRP A 187 -8.33 12.73 -6.67
C TRP A 187 -8.11 13.95 -7.55
N VAL A 188 -8.34 13.74 -8.84
CA VAL A 188 -8.40 14.81 -9.82
C VAL A 188 -9.81 15.40 -9.83
N ASP A 189 -9.90 16.73 -9.80
CA ASP A 189 -11.17 17.43 -10.01
C ASP A 189 -11.42 17.58 -11.51
N GLU A 190 -12.25 16.68 -12.06
CA GLU A 190 -12.48 16.56 -13.50
C GLU A 190 -13.66 17.42 -13.97
N ALA A 191 -13.52 18.02 -15.16
CA ALA A 191 -14.55 18.84 -15.81
C ALA A 191 -14.86 18.29 -17.23
N PRO A 192 -16.12 17.96 -17.57
CA PRO A 192 -17.28 17.87 -16.66
C PRO A 192 -17.02 16.85 -15.54
N THR A 193 -17.69 17.00 -14.40
CA THR A 193 -17.58 16.04 -13.29
C THR A 193 -17.77 14.64 -13.85
N ALA A 194 -16.72 13.81 -13.73
CA ALA A 194 -16.64 12.55 -14.45
C ALA A 194 -17.88 11.70 -14.16
N PRO A 195 -18.53 11.13 -15.18
CA PRO A 195 -19.68 10.30 -14.97
C PRO A 195 -19.19 9.03 -14.26
N THR A 196 -19.77 8.72 -13.10
CA THR A 196 -19.60 7.51 -12.27
C THR A 196 -18.23 7.23 -11.64
N THR A 197 -17.10 7.54 -12.27
CA THR A 197 -15.76 7.28 -11.70
C THR A 197 -14.80 8.42 -12.04
N ARG A 198 -13.93 8.82 -11.11
CA ARG A 198 -12.90 9.84 -11.34
C ARG A 198 -11.52 9.28 -11.02
N ARG A 199 -10.47 9.83 -11.64
CA ARG A 199 -9.07 9.52 -11.27
C ARG A 199 -8.86 9.79 -9.79
N GLU A 200 -8.73 8.72 -9.03
CA GLU A 200 -8.67 8.73 -7.58
C GLU A 200 -7.83 7.54 -7.09
N VAL A 201 -7.17 7.73 -5.94
CA VAL A 201 -6.37 6.69 -5.29
C VAL A 201 -6.31 6.96 -3.79
N VAL A 202 -6.06 5.90 -3.01
CA VAL A 202 -5.70 6.01 -1.60
C VAL A 202 -4.27 5.51 -1.42
N ALA A 203 -3.46 6.30 -0.71
CA ALA A 203 -2.19 5.85 -0.16
C ALA A 203 -2.28 5.84 1.37
N ASP A 204 -1.55 4.95 2.01
CA ASP A 204 -1.47 4.86 3.47
C ASP A 204 -0.08 5.19 3.98
N ARG A 205 -0.02 5.58 5.25
CA ARG A 205 1.20 5.70 6.03
C ARG A 205 0.98 4.91 7.31
N GLY A 206 1.36 3.63 7.31
CA GLY A 206 1.22 2.75 8.46
C GLY A 206 2.44 2.82 9.39
N THR A 207 2.22 2.99 10.70
CA THR A 207 3.27 2.82 11.73
C THR A 207 3.12 1.48 12.47
N GLY A 208 2.52 0.46 11.84
CA GLY A 208 2.13 -0.77 12.52
C GLY A 208 3.34 -1.63 12.92
N GLY A 209 3.55 -1.87 14.20
CA GLY A 209 4.56 -2.80 14.71
C GLY A 209 4.61 -2.73 16.23
N GLY A 210 4.89 -3.84 16.89
CA GLY A 210 4.69 -4.06 18.33
C GLY A 210 5.64 -3.29 19.25
N GLY A 211 5.84 -1.99 19.03
CA GLY A 211 6.71 -1.11 19.81
C GLY A 211 6.17 -0.72 21.19
N ALA A 212 5.07 -1.32 21.67
CA ALA A 212 4.60 -1.12 23.04
C ALA A 212 5.34 -2.09 24.00
N PHE A 213 6.02 -1.56 25.01
CA PHE A 213 6.66 -2.34 26.06
C PHE A 213 5.67 -3.32 26.72
N GLY A 214 5.93 -4.62 26.58
CA GLY A 214 5.12 -5.69 27.19
C GLY A 214 5.65 -7.10 26.88
N PRO A 215 5.12 -8.14 27.56
CA PRO A 215 5.58 -9.53 27.47
C PRO A 215 5.42 -10.20 26.09
N ALA A 216 4.89 -9.49 25.08
CA ALA A 216 4.72 -9.96 23.70
C ALA A 216 5.99 -9.84 22.82
N ARG A 217 7.16 -9.54 23.40
CA ARG A 217 8.48 -9.61 22.73
C ARG A 217 8.80 -10.96 22.05
N TYR A 218 8.00 -12.00 22.29
CA TYR A 218 8.14 -13.31 21.67
C TYR A 218 7.87 -13.33 20.14
N TYR A 219 7.29 -12.27 19.54
CA TYR A 219 7.15 -12.12 18.08
C TYR A 219 8.25 -11.25 17.43
N GLY A 220 9.48 -11.30 17.97
CA GLY A 220 10.69 -11.15 17.17
C GLY A 220 11.00 -9.76 16.57
N GLY A 221 11.12 -8.71 17.38
CA GLY A 221 11.96 -7.54 17.03
C GLY A 221 11.47 -6.58 15.92
N VAL A 222 10.41 -6.89 15.17
CA VAL A 222 9.88 -6.03 14.10
C VAL A 222 9.26 -4.76 14.66
N LEU A 223 9.80 -3.60 14.24
CA LEU A 223 9.38 -2.30 14.73
C LEU A 223 8.24 -1.71 13.90
N VAL A 224 8.29 -1.87 12.57
CA VAL A 224 7.28 -1.33 11.64
C VAL A 224 7.01 -2.29 10.48
N LEU A 225 5.76 -2.37 10.06
CA LEU A 225 5.15 -3.19 9.02
C LEU A 225 4.28 -2.29 8.13
N SER A 226 4.25 -2.55 6.82
CA SER A 226 3.33 -1.91 5.88
C SER A 226 1.88 -2.29 6.17
N SER A 227 0.93 -1.46 5.72
CA SER A 227 -0.51 -1.72 5.92
C SER A 227 -0.97 -3.07 5.37
N ASP A 228 -0.32 -3.58 4.33
CA ASP A 228 -0.62 -4.85 3.69
C ASP A 228 0.20 -6.03 4.22
N GLY A 229 1.06 -5.80 5.21
CA GLY A 229 1.84 -6.84 5.86
C GLY A 229 3.02 -7.40 5.07
N LYS A 230 3.36 -6.81 3.91
CA LYS A 230 4.42 -7.34 3.02
C LYS A 230 5.80 -6.71 3.23
N ALA A 231 5.91 -5.50 3.76
CA ALA A 231 7.19 -4.83 4.00
C ALA A 231 7.41 -4.57 5.49
N THR A 232 8.64 -4.78 5.97
CA THR A 232 9.03 -4.65 7.38
C THR A 232 10.31 -3.86 7.53
N TYR A 233 10.44 -3.21 8.70
CA TYR A 233 11.65 -2.59 9.19
C TYR A 233 11.89 -3.00 10.64
N GLU A 234 13.14 -3.37 10.96
CA GLU A 234 13.61 -3.57 12.32
C GLU A 234 14.79 -2.62 12.59
N SER A 235 14.88 -2.08 13.80
CA SER A 235 16.03 -1.29 14.21
C SER A 235 17.24 -2.21 14.50
N ASP A 236 18.45 -1.69 14.31
CA ASP A 236 19.71 -2.38 14.62
C ASP A 236 19.95 -2.57 16.13
N GLY A 237 19.24 -1.80 16.96
CA GLY A 237 19.27 -1.89 18.41
C GLY A 237 17.94 -1.52 19.05
N ALA A 238 17.95 -1.35 20.37
CA ALA A 238 16.78 -0.86 21.09
C ALA A 238 16.48 0.58 20.66
N LEU A 239 15.24 0.83 20.22
CA LEU A 239 14.77 2.15 19.81
C LEU A 239 13.58 2.57 20.66
N GLU A 240 13.66 3.76 21.24
CA GLU A 240 12.53 4.43 21.89
C GLU A 240 12.20 5.69 21.10
N LEU A 241 10.93 5.82 20.69
CA LEU A 241 10.44 6.98 19.96
C LEU A 241 10.00 8.07 20.94
N ALA A 242 10.57 9.27 20.80
CA ALA A 242 10.10 10.45 21.53
C ALA A 242 8.77 10.96 20.95
N ALA A 243 8.09 11.84 21.69
CA ALA A 243 6.87 12.48 21.21
C ALA A 243 7.08 13.17 19.86
N GLY A 244 6.20 12.87 18.89
CA GLY A 244 6.28 13.40 17.53
C GLY A 244 7.28 12.68 16.62
N GLN A 245 8.08 11.74 17.13
CA GLN A 245 8.90 10.86 16.30
C GLN A 245 8.10 9.69 15.78
N SER A 246 8.37 9.27 14.55
CA SER A 246 7.73 8.07 14.00
C SER A 246 8.59 7.41 12.93
N ILE A 247 8.32 6.14 12.69
CA ILE A 247 8.77 5.38 11.52
C ILE A 247 7.51 4.77 10.90
N ALA A 248 7.40 4.83 9.57
CA ALA A 248 6.24 4.34 8.84
C ALA A 248 6.65 3.64 7.54
N TRP A 249 5.88 2.62 7.17
CA TRP A 249 5.88 2.07 5.82
C TRP A 249 4.62 2.52 5.10
N GLN A 250 4.81 3.05 3.90
CA GLN A 250 3.75 3.35 2.95
C GLN A 250 3.74 2.28 1.84
N SER A 251 2.59 1.66 1.62
CA SER A 251 2.31 0.89 0.40
C SER A 251 2.06 1.87 -0.74
N MET A 252 2.84 1.81 -1.82
CA MET A 252 2.76 2.82 -2.89
C MET A 252 1.85 2.36 -4.04
N PRO A 253 0.88 3.18 -4.48
CA PRO A 253 0.02 2.84 -5.61
C PRO A 253 0.76 2.87 -6.96
N GLY A 254 1.81 3.70 -7.07
CA GLY A 254 2.65 3.78 -8.26
C GLY A 254 4.13 3.68 -7.90
N THR A 255 4.97 3.35 -8.88
CA THR A 255 6.40 3.10 -8.65
C THR A 255 7.27 3.98 -9.56
N PRO A 256 8.39 4.55 -9.07
CA PRO A 256 9.34 5.27 -9.92
C PRO A 256 9.80 4.42 -11.11
N ALA A 257 10.09 5.08 -12.24
CA ALA A 257 10.53 4.40 -13.45
C ALA A 257 11.66 3.40 -13.16
N LEU A 258 11.45 2.14 -13.54
CA LEU A 258 12.41 1.07 -13.30
C LEU A 258 13.65 1.21 -14.19
N PRO A 259 14.81 0.68 -13.78
CA PRO A 259 15.95 0.55 -14.67
C PRO A 259 15.61 -0.29 -15.90
N ALA A 260 16.25 0.00 -17.03
CA ALA A 260 16.04 -0.75 -18.27
C ALA A 260 16.27 -2.26 -18.06
N GLY A 261 15.36 -3.08 -18.59
CA GLY A 261 15.43 -4.54 -18.46
C GLY A 261 15.07 -5.08 -17.09
N LYS A 262 14.44 -4.28 -16.20
CA LYS A 262 13.97 -4.73 -14.89
C LYS A 262 12.45 -4.79 -14.84
N LYS A 263 11.94 -5.77 -14.10
CA LYS A 263 10.56 -5.85 -13.63
C LYS A 263 10.53 -5.94 -12.11
N ILE A 264 9.50 -5.39 -11.49
CA ILE A 264 9.26 -5.54 -10.04
C ILE A 264 8.58 -6.89 -9.74
N LEU A 265 8.77 -7.41 -8.53
CA LEU A 265 8.01 -8.51 -7.96
C LEU A 265 7.21 -7.94 -6.78
N GLY A 266 5.88 -7.95 -6.86
CA GLY A 266 5.00 -7.24 -5.93
C GLY A 266 4.86 -5.75 -6.26
N GLN A 267 5.00 -4.90 -5.25
CA GLN A 267 4.87 -3.44 -5.36
C GLN A 267 6.06 -2.74 -4.71
N SER A 268 6.15 -1.41 -4.85
CA SER A 268 7.13 -0.60 -4.15
C SER A 268 6.57 -0.08 -2.81
N TYR A 269 7.50 0.16 -1.88
CA TYR A 269 7.18 0.64 -0.54
C TYR A 269 8.06 1.82 -0.21
N ARG A 270 7.51 2.82 0.49
CA ARG A 270 8.29 3.95 0.99
C ARG A 270 8.50 3.80 2.49
N LEU A 271 9.77 3.78 2.92
CA LEU A 271 10.15 3.93 4.32
C LEU A 271 10.21 5.43 4.64
N ASP A 272 9.40 5.86 5.59
CA ASP A 272 9.37 7.23 6.09
C ASP A 272 9.75 7.24 7.56
N ALA A 273 10.46 8.28 7.99
CA ALA A 273 10.84 8.43 9.39
C ALA A 273 11.07 9.89 9.75
N TYR A 274 10.68 10.26 10.96
CA TYR A 274 10.92 11.58 11.52
C TYR A 274 11.52 11.45 12.93
N PRO A 275 12.77 11.91 13.16
CA PRO A 275 13.73 12.35 12.15
C PRO A 275 14.20 11.18 11.24
N ALA A 276 14.68 11.50 10.03
CA ALA A 276 15.17 10.50 9.08
C ALA A 276 16.34 9.64 9.62
N SER A 277 17.04 10.14 10.65
CA SER A 277 18.12 9.42 11.32
C SER A 277 17.68 8.11 11.98
N LEU A 278 16.38 7.92 12.24
CA LEU A 278 15.85 6.73 12.89
C LEU A 278 15.97 5.45 12.04
N VAL A 279 16.22 5.58 10.73
CA VAL A 279 16.20 4.45 9.78
C VAL A 279 17.47 4.34 8.93
N LEU A 280 18.59 4.93 9.37
CA LEU A 280 19.87 4.90 8.65
C LEU A 280 20.56 3.51 8.63
N GLY A 281 19.99 2.54 9.33
CA GLY A 281 20.45 1.16 9.39
C GLY A 281 19.31 0.25 9.87
N GLY A 282 19.65 -1.00 10.20
CA GLY A 282 18.66 -2.03 10.54
C GLY A 282 18.17 -2.80 9.30
N PRO A 283 17.68 -4.04 9.46
CA PRO A 283 17.17 -4.82 8.35
C PRO A 283 15.81 -4.29 7.86
N ILE A 284 15.65 -4.30 6.54
CA ILE A 284 14.35 -4.24 5.88
C ILE A 284 14.08 -5.56 5.19
N SER A 285 12.82 -5.94 5.11
CA SER A 285 12.41 -7.13 4.36
C SER A 285 11.11 -6.89 3.61
N ILE A 286 11.06 -7.34 2.35
CA ILE A 286 9.87 -7.29 1.50
C ILE A 286 9.52 -8.71 1.07
N ALA A 287 8.31 -9.15 1.39
CA ALA A 287 7.72 -10.39 0.93
C ALA A 287 7.15 -10.23 -0.49
N PHE A 288 7.41 -11.21 -1.35
CA PHE A 288 6.99 -11.23 -2.74
C PHE A 288 6.68 -12.65 -3.22
N GLU A 289 5.85 -12.78 -4.24
CA GLU A 289 5.59 -14.06 -4.91
C GLU A 289 6.58 -14.28 -6.05
N ASN A 290 7.18 -15.45 -6.09
CA ASN A 290 8.04 -15.90 -7.18
C ASN A 290 7.47 -17.18 -7.81
N LYS A 291 6.72 -17.02 -8.90
CA LYS A 291 6.12 -18.16 -9.60
C LYS A 291 7.16 -19.01 -10.37
N GLU A 292 8.37 -18.50 -10.60
CA GLU A 292 9.45 -19.30 -11.22
C GLU A 292 9.98 -20.36 -10.27
N THR A 293 9.97 -20.13 -8.95
CA THR A 293 10.27 -21.17 -7.95
C THR A 293 9.25 -22.32 -7.97
N LEU A 294 7.97 -22.03 -8.25
CA LEU A 294 6.93 -23.06 -8.43
C LEU A 294 7.23 -23.95 -9.65
N LEU A 295 7.64 -23.34 -10.77
CA LEU A 295 7.98 -24.06 -12.00
C LEU A 295 9.26 -24.90 -11.85
N ARG A 296 10.24 -24.44 -11.07
CA ARG A 296 11.43 -25.25 -10.73
C ARG A 296 11.08 -26.43 -9.82
N ALA A 297 10.21 -26.24 -8.83
CA ALA A 297 9.71 -27.33 -7.98
C ALA A 297 8.94 -28.38 -8.80
N ALA A 298 8.28 -27.96 -9.88
CA ALA A 298 7.62 -28.84 -10.85
C ALA A 298 8.56 -29.50 -11.88
N GLY A 299 9.88 -29.36 -11.74
CA GLY A 299 10.87 -30.06 -12.57
C GLY A 299 11.12 -29.43 -13.95
N ALA A 300 10.69 -28.18 -14.19
CA ALA A 300 11.01 -27.49 -15.43
C ALA A 300 12.50 -27.06 -15.45
N ASN A 301 13.21 -27.43 -16.53
CA ASN A 301 14.54 -26.89 -16.83
C ASN A 301 14.43 -25.43 -17.25
N LEU A 302 14.33 -24.53 -16.28
CA LEU A 302 14.47 -23.10 -16.52
C LEU A 302 15.95 -22.76 -16.62
N ALA A 303 16.32 -21.96 -17.63
CA ALA A 303 17.62 -21.29 -17.65
C ALA A 303 17.88 -20.60 -16.30
N ALA A 304 19.14 -20.41 -15.91
CA ALA A 304 19.50 -19.82 -14.61
C ALA A 304 18.77 -18.47 -14.43
N ALA A 305 17.61 -18.49 -13.77
CA ALA A 305 16.82 -17.28 -13.67
C ALA A 305 17.54 -16.30 -12.75
N ALA A 306 17.48 -15.03 -13.15
CA ALA A 306 18.05 -13.94 -12.37
C ALA A 306 17.52 -14.01 -10.93
N SER A 307 18.40 -13.80 -9.95
CA SER A 307 17.98 -13.81 -8.55
C SER A 307 17.28 -12.48 -8.23
N PRO A 308 16.08 -12.51 -7.62
CA PRO A 308 15.43 -11.31 -7.11
C PRO A 308 16.38 -10.51 -6.21
N THR A 309 16.39 -9.20 -6.39
CA THR A 309 17.27 -8.27 -5.66
C THR A 309 16.46 -7.09 -5.15
N LEU A 310 16.72 -6.66 -3.92
CA LEU A 310 16.11 -5.48 -3.33
C LEU A 310 16.85 -4.23 -3.84
N TYR A 311 16.10 -3.24 -4.31
CA TYR A 311 16.60 -1.97 -4.80
C TYR A 311 16.12 -0.82 -3.92
N TYR A 312 16.95 0.22 -3.82
CA TYR A 312 16.63 1.48 -3.14
C TYR A 312 16.64 2.62 -4.15
N TRP A 313 15.58 3.44 -4.14
CA TRP A 313 15.48 4.68 -4.90
C TRP A 313 15.77 5.87 -3.97
N ASP A 314 16.82 6.61 -4.30
CA ASP A 314 17.32 7.75 -3.53
C ASP A 314 16.65 9.09 -3.89
N GLY A 315 15.63 9.08 -4.77
CA GLY A 315 15.01 10.26 -5.34
C GLY A 315 15.43 10.54 -6.79
N ASN A 316 16.49 9.90 -7.28
CA ASN A 316 17.03 10.11 -8.61
C ASN A 316 17.39 8.82 -9.36
N SER A 317 17.86 7.79 -8.65
CA SER A 317 18.27 6.53 -9.26
C SER A 317 18.01 5.32 -8.37
N TRP A 318 17.78 4.17 -9.00
CA TRP A 318 17.70 2.88 -8.33
C TRP A 318 19.10 2.31 -8.12
N ARG A 319 19.37 1.85 -6.90
CA ARG A 319 20.59 1.15 -6.51
C ARG A 319 20.28 -0.24 -5.96
N ALA A 320 20.90 -1.26 -6.52
CA ALA A 320 20.81 -2.62 -6.00
C ALA A 320 21.45 -2.72 -4.61
N LEU A 321 20.82 -3.45 -3.70
CA LEU A 321 21.33 -3.71 -2.36
C LEU A 321 21.83 -5.16 -2.25
N ALA A 322 22.77 -5.37 -1.32
CA ALA A 322 23.19 -6.72 -0.93
C ALA A 322 21.98 -7.44 -0.30
N THR A 323 21.36 -8.33 -1.08
CA THR A 323 20.07 -8.93 -0.77
C THR A 323 20.24 -10.37 -0.29
N THR A 324 19.60 -10.70 0.82
CA THR A 324 19.44 -12.07 1.30
C THR A 324 18.02 -12.54 1.02
N LEU A 325 17.87 -13.70 0.40
CA LEU A 325 16.56 -14.31 0.14
C LEU A 325 16.28 -15.40 1.18
N THR A 326 15.10 -15.36 1.76
CA THR A 326 14.61 -16.36 2.72
C THR A 326 13.20 -16.79 2.36
N THR A 327 12.84 -18.04 2.65
CA THR A 327 11.46 -18.51 2.59
C THR A 327 10.88 -18.43 4.00
N PRO A 328 9.83 -17.61 4.25
CA PRO A 328 9.18 -17.56 5.55
C PRO A 328 8.63 -18.93 5.96
N ILE A 329 8.50 -19.17 7.27
CA ILE A 329 7.93 -20.42 7.79
C ILE A 329 6.40 -20.35 7.67
N ASN A 330 5.74 -21.45 7.30
CA ASN A 330 4.27 -21.57 7.16
C ASN A 330 3.63 -20.67 6.08
N VAL A 331 4.40 -20.21 5.09
CA VAL A 331 3.83 -19.58 3.89
C VAL A 331 3.92 -20.55 2.71
N PRO A 332 3.11 -20.38 1.65
CA PRO A 332 3.24 -21.19 0.44
C PRO A 332 4.65 -21.13 -0.15
N ASP A 333 5.12 -22.23 -0.74
CA ASP A 333 6.50 -22.39 -1.26
C ASP A 333 6.94 -21.35 -2.30
N PHE A 334 5.98 -20.64 -2.91
CA PHE A 334 6.23 -19.58 -3.88
C PHE A 334 6.36 -18.18 -3.27
N VAL A 335 6.18 -18.01 -1.96
CA VAL A 335 6.39 -16.76 -1.26
C VAL A 335 7.82 -16.71 -0.72
N GLN A 336 8.56 -15.66 -1.10
CA GLN A 336 9.91 -15.40 -0.62
C GLN A 336 9.97 -14.03 0.05
N SER A 337 10.98 -13.81 0.88
CA SER A 337 11.30 -12.51 1.46
C SER A 337 12.71 -12.10 1.05
N ALA A 338 12.83 -10.89 0.49
CA ALA A 338 14.10 -10.26 0.18
C ALA A 338 14.44 -9.29 1.32
N SER A 339 15.62 -9.46 1.91
CA SER A 339 16.08 -8.64 3.03
C SER A 339 17.40 -7.94 2.71
N ALA A 340 17.55 -6.69 3.16
CA ALA A 340 18.76 -5.89 3.01
C ALA A 340 18.91 -4.91 4.18
N VAL A 341 20.05 -4.24 4.30
CA VAL A 341 20.23 -3.15 5.28
C VAL A 341 19.55 -1.89 4.74
N SER A 342 18.73 -1.25 5.57
CA SER A 342 18.09 0.04 5.28
C SER A 342 19.13 1.07 4.82
N GLN A 343 18.76 1.87 3.82
CA GLN A 343 19.54 2.99 3.30
C GLN A 343 18.98 4.36 3.72
N GLY A 344 18.04 4.37 4.68
CA GLY A 344 17.34 5.56 5.12
C GLY A 344 15.93 5.68 4.57
N THR A 345 15.34 6.88 4.72
CA THR A 345 14.03 7.21 4.15
C THR A 345 14.09 7.22 2.63
N GLY A 346 13.19 6.50 1.96
CA GLY A 346 13.15 6.42 0.50
C GLY A 346 12.29 5.25 0.03
N ILE A 347 12.36 4.92 -1.26
CA ILE A 347 11.51 3.90 -1.87
C ILE A 347 12.31 2.62 -2.07
N TYR A 348 11.70 1.49 -1.74
CA TYR A 348 12.28 0.15 -1.81
C TYR A 348 11.38 -0.76 -2.66
N ALA A 349 12.00 -1.63 -3.45
CA ALA A 349 11.30 -2.54 -4.33
C ALA A 349 12.13 -3.81 -4.57
N VAL A 350 11.48 -4.95 -4.76
CA VAL A 350 12.15 -6.19 -5.20
C VAL A 350 12.07 -6.25 -6.72
N MET A 351 13.22 -6.37 -7.38
CA MET A 351 13.28 -6.42 -8.84
C MET A 351 14.06 -7.63 -9.32
N ILE A 352 13.76 -8.04 -10.55
CA ILE A 352 14.43 -9.14 -11.27
C ILE A 352 14.68 -8.69 -12.72
N GLU A 353 15.64 -9.33 -13.40
CA GLU A 353 15.82 -9.12 -14.84
C GLU A 353 14.55 -9.53 -15.61
N ASP A 354 14.18 -8.71 -16.58
CA ASP A 354 13.07 -8.97 -17.48
C ASP A 354 13.55 -9.84 -18.64
N SER A 355 13.32 -11.16 -18.51
CA SER A 355 13.68 -12.17 -19.50
C SER A 355 12.95 -12.03 -20.84
N THR A 356 11.97 -11.13 -20.98
CA THR A 356 11.29 -10.87 -22.26
C THR A 356 12.18 -10.17 -23.29
N THR A 357 13.33 -9.61 -22.89
CA THR A 357 14.34 -9.08 -23.82
C THR A 357 15.22 -10.14 -24.48
N ASN A 358 15.03 -11.43 -24.17
CA ASN A 358 15.64 -12.50 -24.96
C ASN A 358 14.96 -12.60 -26.32
N LEU A 359 15.48 -11.87 -27.31
CA LEU A 359 15.27 -12.12 -28.72
C LEU A 359 15.46 -13.61 -29.00
N TYR A 360 14.35 -14.35 -29.16
CA TYR A 360 14.38 -15.69 -29.74
C TYR A 360 14.85 -15.56 -31.18
N LEU A 361 16.15 -15.77 -31.42
CA LEU A 361 16.64 -16.08 -32.76
C LEU A 361 16.13 -17.48 -33.10
N PRO A 362 15.25 -17.66 -34.11
CA PRO A 362 14.85 -18.99 -34.52
C PRO A 362 16.10 -19.74 -35.01
N MET A 363 16.33 -20.92 -34.44
CA MET A 363 17.38 -21.83 -34.91
C MET A 363 17.16 -22.10 -36.42
N ILE A 364 18.06 -21.60 -37.25
CA ILE A 364 18.18 -22.04 -38.64
C ILE A 364 18.87 -23.41 -38.58
N HIS A 365 18.10 -24.48 -38.72
CA HIS A 365 18.65 -25.79 -39.05
C HIS A 365 19.22 -25.74 -40.47
N ARG A 366 20.49 -26.13 -40.62
CA ARG A 366 21.14 -26.39 -41.91
C ARG A 366 20.84 -27.79 -42.40
#